data_AF-A0A9W6WQK5-F1
#
_entry.id   AF-A0A9W6WQK5-F1
#
_cell.length_a   1.000
_cell.length_b   1.000
_cell.length_c   1.000
_cell.angle_alpha   90.00
_cell.angle_beta   90.00
_cell.angle_gamma   90.00
#
_symmetry.space_group_name_H-M   'P 1'
#
loop_
_entity.id
_entity.type
_entity.pdbx_description
1 polymer ?
#
loop_
_entity_poly.entity_id
_entity_poly.type
_entity_poly.pdbx_seq_one_letter_code
_entity_poly.pdbx_strand_id
1 'polypeptide(L)'
;MADNSSTLVHVTCAQKTFFQCKECKESSNTCGISQSYMEGSSWKASVVEDVVYLGGEASFQDEEMRNKFGTHFQFGCQSSETGLFVTQVADGIMGLSNTDNHIVAKLHRENKIPSNLFSLCFTEKGGAMSVGQPNTLTHRGEIAYAKVIADRSAG
;
A
#
# COMPACT_ATOMS: atom_id res chain seq x y z
N MET A 1 -8.57 3.58 16.82
CA MET A 1 -8.60 2.11 16.99
C MET A 1 -7.44 1.48 16.24
N ALA A 2 -6.20 1.78 16.64
CA ALA A 2 -4.99 1.07 16.20
C ALA A 2 -4.42 0.15 17.30
N ASP A 3 -4.99 0.19 18.51
CA ASP A 3 -4.43 -0.43 19.72
C ASP A 3 -4.77 -1.91 19.91
N ASN A 4 -5.43 -2.55 18.94
CA ASN A 4 -5.85 -3.96 19.06
C ASN A 4 -4.97 -4.93 18.24
N SER A 5 -4.04 -4.41 17.44
CA SER A 5 -3.02 -5.23 16.78
C SER A 5 -1.81 -5.37 17.70
N SER A 6 -1.47 -6.61 18.05
CA SER A 6 -0.29 -6.90 18.89
C SER A 6 1.05 -6.71 18.16
N THR A 7 1.01 -6.52 16.84
CA THR A 7 2.21 -6.35 15.99
C THR A 7 2.39 -4.93 15.48
N LEU A 8 1.44 -4.02 15.77
CA LEU A 8 1.50 -2.63 15.35
C LEU A 8 2.57 -1.87 16.14
N VAL A 9 3.41 -1.13 15.41
CA VAL A 9 4.43 -0.25 15.97
C VAL A 9 4.32 1.13 15.35
N HIS A 10 4.40 2.17 16.17
CA HIS A 10 4.48 3.54 15.67
C HIS A 10 5.89 3.87 15.18
N VAL A 11 6.00 4.40 13.96
CA VAL A 11 7.29 4.83 13.41
C VAL A 11 7.67 6.17 14.03
N THR A 12 8.85 6.20 14.66
CA THR A 12 9.35 7.41 15.31
C THR A 12 9.93 8.41 14.31
N CYS A 13 10.05 9.68 14.69
CA CYS A 13 10.58 10.72 13.80
C CYS A 13 12.05 10.52 13.42
N ALA A 14 12.82 9.79 14.23
CA ALA A 14 14.23 9.47 13.95
C ALA A 14 14.39 8.12 13.21
N GLN A 15 13.34 7.31 13.15
CA GLN A 15 13.39 6.01 12.50
C GLN A 15 13.40 6.16 10.99
N LYS A 16 14.19 5.33 10.33
CA LYS A 16 14.24 5.29 8.86
C LYS A 16 12.88 4.85 8.31
N THR A 17 12.32 5.67 7.45
CA THR A 17 11.08 5.40 6.72
C THR A 17 11.21 5.88 5.28
N PHE A 18 10.44 5.28 4.37
CA PHE A 18 10.32 5.79 3.00
C PHE A 18 9.32 6.94 2.88
N PHE A 19 8.57 7.23 3.94
CA PHE A 19 7.75 8.43 4.03
C PHE A 19 8.60 9.65 4.39
N GLN A 20 8.24 10.81 3.85
CA GLN A 20 8.79 12.08 4.34
C GLN A 20 7.95 12.54 5.54
N CYS A 21 8.52 12.49 6.75
CA CYS A 21 7.87 13.00 7.94
C CYS A 21 7.68 14.52 7.84
N LYS A 22 6.43 14.97 7.70
CA LYS A 22 6.06 16.39 7.57
C LYS A 22 5.84 17.04 8.93
N GLU A 23 5.37 16.27 9.89
CA GLU A 23 5.10 16.71 11.26
C GLU A 23 5.75 15.70 12.23
N CYS A 24 6.34 16.18 13.32
CA CYS A 24 6.77 15.33 14.43
C CYS A 24 6.03 15.77 15.69
N LYS A 25 5.18 14.90 16.23
CA LYS A 25 4.44 15.20 17.46
C LYS A 25 5.36 15.00 18.66
N GLU A 26 5.80 16.07 19.31
CA GLU A 26 6.75 16.02 20.44
C GLU A 26 6.31 15.09 21.58
N SER A 27 5.00 15.04 21.87
CA SER A 27 4.45 14.23 22.96
C SER A 27 4.48 12.72 22.71
N SER A 28 4.45 12.29 21.44
CA SER A 28 4.41 10.88 21.04
C SER A 28 5.63 10.42 20.23
N ASN A 29 6.49 11.36 19.84
CA ASN A 29 7.64 11.15 18.93
C ASN A 29 7.27 10.39 17.65
N THR A 30 6.07 10.61 17.10
CA THR A 30 5.57 9.88 15.92
C THR A 30 5.70 10.68 14.64
N CYS A 31 6.07 10.00 13.56
CA CYS A 31 6.17 10.58 12.22
C CYS A 31 4.78 10.84 11.63
N GLY A 32 4.44 12.10 11.41
CA GLY A 32 3.20 12.54 10.77
C GLY A 32 3.39 12.81 9.28
N ILE A 33 2.41 12.38 8.48
CA ILE A 33 2.32 12.59 7.03
C ILE A 33 0.95 13.17 6.66
N SER A 34 0.89 13.85 5.52
CA SER A 34 -0.34 14.44 5.02
C SER A 34 -0.28 14.60 3.51
N GLN A 35 -1.45 14.63 2.87
CA GLN A 35 -1.59 14.96 1.45
C GLN A 35 -2.80 15.85 1.24
N SER A 36 -2.64 16.83 0.36
CA SER A 36 -3.73 17.66 -0.16
C SER A 36 -3.82 17.47 -1.66
N TYR A 37 -5.04 17.43 -2.17
CA TYR A 37 -5.32 17.21 -3.59
C TYR A 37 -5.96 18.44 -4.22
N MET A 38 -5.87 18.56 -5.55
CA MET A 38 -6.33 19.75 -6.29
C MET A 38 -7.84 19.96 -6.18
N GLU A 39 -8.61 18.89 -6.00
CA GLU A 39 -10.05 18.94 -5.75
C GLU A 39 -10.42 19.45 -4.35
N GLY A 40 -9.44 19.79 -3.51
CA GLY A 40 -9.64 20.36 -2.17
C GLY A 40 -9.72 19.34 -1.04
N SER A 41 -9.73 18.05 -1.36
CA SER A 41 -9.66 16.97 -0.37
C SER A 41 -8.27 16.90 0.26
N SER A 42 -8.20 16.48 1.52
CA SER A 42 -6.95 16.29 2.23
C SER A 42 -7.05 15.21 3.29
N TRP A 43 -5.92 14.66 3.69
CA TRP A 43 -5.83 13.76 4.83
C TRP A 43 -4.55 13.98 5.64
N LYS A 44 -4.61 13.58 6.91
CA LYS A 44 -3.44 13.49 7.81
C LYS A 44 -3.37 12.09 8.40
N ALA A 45 -2.16 11.58 8.58
CA ALA A 45 -1.91 10.27 9.15
C ALA A 45 -0.63 10.25 9.98
N SER A 46 -0.52 9.30 10.91
CA SER A 46 0.77 8.91 11.50
C SER A 46 1.29 7.66 10.84
N VAL A 47 2.59 7.59 10.59
CA VAL A 47 3.22 6.38 10.04
C VAL A 47 3.28 5.30 11.11
N VAL A 48 2.76 4.13 10.77
CA VAL A 48 2.83 2.91 11.57
C VAL A 48 3.45 1.80 10.73
N GLU A 49 3.97 0.77 11.39
CA GLU A 49 4.38 -0.48 10.79
C GLU A 49 3.55 -1.61 11.38
N ASP A 50 2.99 -2.47 10.54
CA ASP A 50 2.27 -3.65 10.98
C ASP A 50 2.41 -4.78 9.96
N VAL A 51 1.98 -5.99 10.32
CA VAL A 51 1.94 -7.13 9.40
C VAL A 51 0.78 -6.95 8.43
N VAL A 52 1.10 -6.82 7.14
CA VAL A 52 0.13 -6.72 6.04
C VAL A 52 0.22 -7.95 5.15
N TYR A 53 -0.93 -8.42 4.69
CA TYR A 53 -1.04 -9.55 3.77
C TYR A 53 -2.03 -9.19 2.64
N LEU A 54 -1.61 -9.43 1.38
CA LEU A 54 -2.49 -9.32 0.22
C LEU A 54 -3.09 -10.68 -0.10
N GLY A 55 -4.29 -10.93 0.43
CA GLY A 55 -5.06 -12.14 0.19
C GLY A 55 -6.55 -11.86 0.01
N GLY A 56 -7.26 -12.85 -0.54
CA GLY A 56 -8.72 -12.83 -0.61
C GLY A 56 -9.37 -13.42 0.64
N GLU A 57 -10.70 -13.35 0.71
CA GLU A 57 -11.51 -13.87 1.81
C GLU A 57 -11.20 -15.35 2.13
N ALA A 58 -11.04 -16.18 1.09
CA ALA A 58 -10.72 -17.60 1.25
C ALA A 58 -9.35 -17.86 1.91
N SER A 59 -8.39 -16.95 1.75
CA SER A 59 -7.05 -17.06 2.35
C SER A 59 -6.93 -16.40 3.72
N PHE A 60 -7.98 -15.70 4.19
CA PHE A 60 -7.92 -15.00 5.47
C PHE A 60 -7.78 -15.98 6.64
N GLN A 61 -8.39 -17.16 6.57
CA GLN A 61 -8.28 -18.19 7.61
C GLN A 61 -7.05 -19.09 7.44
N ASP A 62 -6.41 -19.10 6.28
CA ASP A 62 -5.23 -19.91 5.99
C ASP A 62 -3.96 -19.29 6.60
N GLU A 63 -3.55 -19.82 7.75
CA GLU A 63 -2.37 -19.33 8.48
C GLU A 63 -1.06 -19.52 7.71
N GLU A 64 -0.92 -20.63 6.98
CA GLU A 64 0.28 -20.89 6.20
C GLU A 64 0.44 -19.84 5.10
N MET A 65 -0.65 -19.50 4.41
CA MET A 65 -0.67 -18.46 3.38
C MET A 65 -0.38 -17.07 3.96
N ARG A 66 -0.99 -16.72 5.10
CA ARG A 66 -0.71 -15.45 5.79
C ARG A 66 0.75 -15.35 6.21
N ASN A 67 1.34 -16.42 6.75
CA ASN A 67 2.75 -16.42 7.18
C ASN A 67 3.70 -16.36 5.99
N LYS A 68 3.38 -17.09 4.91
CA LYS A 68 4.19 -17.12 3.69
C LYS A 68 4.25 -15.76 3.00
N PHE A 69 3.11 -15.09 2.86
CA PHE A 69 2.98 -13.88 2.05
C PHE A 69 2.74 -12.59 2.84
N GLY A 70 2.60 -12.67 4.17
CA GLY A 70 2.51 -11.51 5.05
C GLY A 70 3.89 -10.86 5.27
N THR A 71 3.90 -9.56 5.54
CA THR A 71 5.14 -8.81 5.79
C THR A 71 4.93 -7.55 6.62
N HIS A 72 5.96 -7.13 7.37
CA HIS A 72 5.96 -5.85 8.10
C HIS A 72 6.06 -4.67 7.14
N PHE A 73 4.97 -3.95 6.94
CA PHE A 73 4.90 -2.85 5.99
C PHE A 73 4.53 -1.55 6.69
N GLN A 74 5.18 -0.45 6.30
CA GLN A 74 4.86 0.87 6.82
C GLN A 74 3.71 1.49 6.01
N PHE A 75 2.72 2.05 6.70
CA PHE A 75 1.60 2.76 6.09
C PHE A 75 1.12 3.90 6.98
N GLY A 76 0.30 4.79 6.43
CA GLY A 76 -0.30 5.89 7.19
C GLY A 76 -1.58 5.43 7.87
N CYS A 77 -1.64 5.49 9.19
CA CYS A 77 -2.90 5.42 9.93
C CYS A 77 -3.57 6.79 9.91
N GLN A 78 -4.57 6.98 9.05
CA GLN A 78 -5.28 8.25 8.89
C GLN A 78 -6.00 8.65 10.18
N SER A 79 -5.83 9.91 10.59
CA SER A 79 -6.48 10.50 11.76
C SER A 79 -7.50 11.57 11.40
N SER A 80 -7.48 12.04 10.16
CA SER A 80 -8.44 13.02 9.65
C SER A 80 -8.47 12.98 8.13
N GLU A 81 -9.66 13.12 7.56
CA GLU A 81 -9.92 13.20 6.13
C GLU A 81 -10.92 14.32 5.85
N THR A 82 -10.84 14.92 4.66
CA THR A 82 -11.75 15.97 4.21
C THR A 82 -12.20 15.73 2.76
N GLY A 83 -13.30 16.38 2.37
CA GLY A 83 -13.77 16.37 0.98
C GLY A 83 -14.27 14.99 0.56
N LEU A 84 -13.83 14.54 -0.63
CA LEU A 84 -14.34 13.33 -1.27
C LEU A 84 -13.99 12.03 -0.52
N PHE A 85 -12.97 12.04 0.33
CA PHE A 85 -12.58 10.87 1.12
C PHE A 85 -13.60 10.52 2.21
N VAL A 86 -14.31 11.52 2.75
CA VAL A 86 -15.29 11.33 3.84
C VAL A 86 -16.49 10.48 3.39
N THR A 87 -16.87 10.58 2.11
CA THR A 87 -18.04 9.87 1.57
C THR A 87 -17.72 8.50 0.97
N GLN A 88 -16.45 8.10 0.96
CA GLN A 88 -16.04 6.82 0.39
C GLN A 88 -16.32 5.66 1.35
N VAL A 89 -16.65 4.49 0.79
CA VAL A 89 -16.84 3.24 1.55
C VAL A 89 -15.49 2.54 1.82
N ALA A 90 -14.43 2.93 1.11
CA ALA A 90 -13.12 2.32 1.25
C ALA A 90 -12.42 2.78 2.54
N ASP A 91 -11.78 1.85 3.24
CA ASP A 91 -11.06 2.13 4.49
C ASP A 91 -9.69 2.81 4.30
N GLY A 92 -9.28 3.04 3.05
CA GLY A 92 -8.00 3.68 2.74
C GLY A 92 -7.55 3.52 1.30
N ILE A 93 -6.28 3.85 1.05
CA ILE A 93 -5.67 3.90 -0.28
C ILE A 93 -4.42 3.02 -0.32
N MET A 94 -4.37 2.10 -1.30
CA MET A 94 -3.17 1.34 -1.61
C MET A 94 -2.40 1.99 -2.77
N GLY A 95 -1.25 2.57 -2.48
CA GLY A 95 -0.37 3.16 -3.49
C GLY A 95 0.42 2.11 -4.26
N LEU A 96 0.39 2.18 -5.60
CA LEU A 96 1.12 1.29 -6.52
C LEU A 96 1.94 2.09 -7.55
N SER A 97 2.50 3.23 -7.13
CA SER A 97 3.33 4.07 -7.99
C SER A 97 4.57 3.32 -8.49
N ASN A 98 5.16 3.75 -9.60
CA ASN A 98 6.40 3.18 -10.14
C ASN A 98 7.64 3.59 -9.31
N THR A 99 7.66 3.16 -8.06
CA THR A 99 8.74 3.36 -7.07
C THR A 99 8.95 2.06 -6.30
N ASP A 100 10.05 1.93 -5.57
CA ASP A 100 10.29 0.71 -4.77
C ASP A 100 9.59 0.72 -3.39
N ASN A 101 8.72 1.70 -3.12
CA ASN A 101 8.14 1.95 -1.80
C ASN A 101 6.72 1.36 -1.61
N HIS A 102 6.25 0.51 -2.51
CA HIS A 102 4.95 -0.16 -2.39
C HIS A 102 5.09 -1.62 -1.93
N ILE A 103 3.98 -2.21 -1.46
CA ILE A 103 3.95 -3.55 -0.88
C ILE A 103 4.41 -4.65 -1.85
N VAL A 104 4.06 -4.57 -3.14
CA VAL A 104 4.51 -5.55 -4.15
C VAL A 104 6.03 -5.55 -4.29
N ALA A 105 6.67 -4.38 -4.34
CA ALA A 105 8.13 -4.28 -4.40
C ALA A 105 8.79 -4.84 -3.16
N LYS A 106 8.18 -4.62 -1.98
CA LYS A 106 8.67 -5.19 -0.72
C LYS A 106 8.56 -6.72 -0.70
N LEU A 107 7.41 -7.29 -1.07
CA LEU A 107 7.23 -8.74 -1.14
C LEU A 107 8.25 -9.40 -2.08
N HIS A 108 8.55 -8.76 -3.20
CA HIS A 108 9.58 -9.23 -4.12
C HIS A 108 10.98 -9.17 -3.50
N ARG A 109 11.35 -8.05 -2.87
CA ARG A 109 12.65 -7.90 -2.17
C ARG A 109 12.86 -8.96 -1.08
N GLU A 110 11.77 -9.39 -0.44
CA GLU A 110 11.80 -10.44 0.59
C GLU A 110 11.69 -11.85 0.02
N ASN A 111 11.74 -12.02 -1.32
CA ASN A 111 11.62 -13.29 -2.03
C ASN A 111 10.30 -14.03 -1.74
N LYS A 112 9.24 -13.31 -1.34
CA LYS A 112 7.90 -13.88 -1.11
C LYS A 112 7.12 -14.09 -2.40
N ILE A 113 7.45 -13.32 -3.43
CA ILE A 113 6.87 -13.44 -4.78
C ILE A 113 8.01 -13.46 -5.81
N PRO A 114 7.82 -14.13 -6.97
CA PRO A 114 8.90 -14.35 -7.93
C PRO A 114 9.25 -13.12 -8.78
N SER A 115 8.45 -12.05 -8.77
CA SER A 115 8.70 -10.84 -9.56
C SER A 115 8.05 -9.61 -8.92
N ASN A 116 8.68 -8.43 -9.05
CA ASN A 116 8.06 -7.14 -8.71
C ASN A 116 7.05 -6.75 -9.81
N LEU A 117 5.92 -7.45 -9.84
CA LEU A 117 4.89 -7.33 -10.86
C LEU A 117 3.52 -7.48 -10.23
N PHE A 118 2.55 -6.73 -10.73
CA PHE A 118 1.13 -6.97 -10.49
C PHE A 118 0.33 -6.79 -11.77
N SER A 119 -0.85 -7.39 -11.83
CA SER A 119 -1.82 -7.17 -12.91
C SER A 119 -3.19 -6.88 -12.34
N LEU A 120 -3.93 -5.97 -12.98
CA LEU A 120 -5.29 -5.59 -12.62
C LEU A 120 -6.23 -6.03 -13.73
N CYS A 121 -7.29 -6.74 -13.36
CA CYS A 121 -8.37 -7.14 -14.26
C CYS A 121 -9.68 -6.56 -13.71
N PHE A 122 -10.14 -5.46 -14.30
CA PHE A 122 -11.37 -4.78 -13.89
C PHE A 122 -12.59 -5.31 -14.63
N THR A 123 -13.72 -5.32 -13.93
CA THR A 123 -15.06 -5.63 -14.44
C THR A 123 -16.03 -4.57 -13.92
N GLU A 124 -17.26 -4.53 -14.44
CA GLU A 124 -18.27 -3.54 -14.01
C GLU A 124 -18.54 -3.53 -12.50
N LYS A 125 -18.39 -4.68 -11.83
CA LYS A 125 -18.73 -4.86 -10.41
C LYS A 125 -17.56 -5.29 -9.53
N GLY A 126 -16.33 -5.02 -9.98
CA GLY A 126 -15.12 -5.34 -9.21
C GLY A 126 -14.00 -5.80 -10.11
N GLY A 127 -13.27 -6.83 -9.71
CA GLY A 127 -12.14 -7.32 -10.49
C GLY A 127 -11.22 -8.21 -9.68
N ALA A 128 -10.04 -8.46 -10.23
CA ALA A 128 -8.98 -9.19 -9.57
C ALA A 128 -7.65 -8.44 -9.70
N MET A 129 -6.87 -8.50 -8.64
CA MET A 129 -5.45 -8.15 -8.64
C MET A 129 -4.65 -9.43 -8.48
N SER A 130 -3.64 -9.62 -9.33
CA SER A 130 -2.68 -10.71 -9.19
C SER A 130 -1.30 -10.13 -8.91
N VAL A 131 -0.54 -10.79 -8.04
CA VAL A 131 0.74 -10.30 -7.53
C VAL A 131 1.83 -11.33 -7.82
N GLY A 132 2.97 -10.89 -8.33
CA GLY A 132 4.14 -11.72 -8.61
C GLY A 132 4.16 -12.39 -9.99
N GLN A 133 3.01 -12.51 -10.66
CA GLN A 133 2.87 -13.14 -11.97
C GLN A 133 1.76 -12.45 -12.79
N PRO A 134 1.87 -12.37 -14.11
CA PRO A 134 0.78 -11.90 -14.96
C PRO A 134 -0.39 -12.89 -14.90
N ASN A 135 -1.62 -12.39 -14.79
CA ASN A 135 -2.82 -13.23 -14.89
C ASN A 135 -3.19 -13.51 -16.34
N THR A 136 -2.58 -14.54 -16.91
CA THR A 136 -2.86 -14.99 -18.29
C THR A 136 -4.16 -15.79 -18.40
N LEU A 137 -4.70 -16.30 -17.30
CA LEU A 137 -5.94 -17.09 -17.30
C LEU A 137 -7.16 -16.22 -17.61
N THR A 138 -7.18 -14.98 -17.12
CA THR A 138 -8.29 -14.05 -17.35
C THR A 138 -8.07 -13.12 -18.54
N HIS A 139 -6.87 -13.12 -19.13
CA HIS A 139 -6.54 -12.28 -20.29
C HIS A 139 -6.86 -13.02 -21.60
N ARG A 140 -7.48 -12.33 -22.55
CA ARG A 140 -7.75 -12.87 -23.89
C ARG A 140 -6.69 -12.38 -24.86
N GLY A 141 -5.86 -13.30 -25.36
CA GLY A 141 -4.81 -13.01 -26.34
C GLY A 141 -3.42 -12.87 -25.71
N GLU A 142 -2.46 -12.42 -26.52
CA GLU A 142 -1.08 -12.18 -26.08
C GLU A 142 -0.94 -10.81 -25.41
N ILE A 143 -0.15 -10.78 -24.33
CA ILE A 143 0.16 -9.52 -23.64
C ILE A 143 1.15 -8.73 -24.50
N ALA A 144 0.73 -7.53 -24.91
CA ALA A 144 1.63 -6.56 -25.54
C ALA A 144 2.31 -5.70 -24.47
N TYR A 145 3.61 -5.43 -24.65
CA TYR A 145 4.41 -4.64 -23.72
C TYR A 145 4.87 -3.33 -24.36
N ALA A 146 4.85 -2.27 -23.57
CA ALA A 146 5.44 -0.98 -23.92
C ALA A 146 6.40 -0.54 -22.81
N LYS A 147 7.52 0.06 -23.21
CA LYS A 147 8.49 0.59 -22.25
C LYS A 147 7.92 1.86 -21.61
N VAL A 148 7.79 1.85 -20.29
CA VAL A 148 7.48 3.07 -19.53
C VAL A 148 8.69 3.99 -19.59
N ILE A 149 8.48 5.22 -20.07
CA ILE A 149 9.51 6.26 -20.07
C ILE A 149 9.43 6.98 -18.73
N ALA A 150 10.56 7.09 -18.02
CA ALA A 150 10.61 7.87 -16.79
C ALA A 150 10.18 9.32 -17.06
N ASP A 151 9.33 9.86 -16.19
CA ASP A 151 8.91 11.25 -16.28
C ASP A 151 10.14 12.17 -16.18
N ARG A 152 10.40 12.95 -17.24
CA ARG A 152 11.54 13.87 -17.32
C ARG A 152 11.28 15.19 -16.57
N SER A 153 10.10 15.35 -15.97
CA SER A 153 9.65 16.57 -15.31
C SER A 153 10.04 16.66 -13.83
N ALA A 154 10.61 15.59 -13.27
CA ALA A 154 11.01 15.49 -11.86
C ALA A 154 12.51 15.76 -11.63
N GLY A 155 13.07 16.74 -12.37
CA GLY A 155 14.45 17.23 -12.21
C GLY A 155 14.50 18.53 -11.41
#